data_AF-A0A2E9YAF0-F1
#
_entry.id   AF-A0A2E9YAF0-F1
#
_cell.length_a   1.000
_cell.length_b   1.000
_cell.length_c   1.000
_cell.angle_alpha   90.00
_cell.angle_beta   90.00
_cell.angle_gamma   90.00
#
_symmetry.space_group_name_H-M   'P 1'
#
loop_
_entity.id
_entity.type
_entity.pdbx_description
1 polymer ?
#
loop_
_entity_poly.entity_id
_entity_poly.type
_entity_poly.pdbx_seq_one_letter_code
_entity_poly.pdbx_strand_id
1 'polypeptide(L)' 'MVSALFVAVLLITWANPAEAQCVMCKAVAEDSAEDGGLGAGLNKGILYLMAVPYVLLSALFFVIYKKWKADSAS' A
#
# COMPACT_ATOMS: atom_id res chain seq x y z
N MET A 1 28.65 21.45 -13.42
CA MET A 1 27.18 21.34 -13.58
C MET A 1 26.79 20.29 -14.62
N VAL A 2 27.34 20.35 -15.83
CA VAL A 2 27.05 19.38 -16.92
C VAL A 2 27.40 17.93 -16.56
N SER A 3 28.55 17.67 -15.91
CA SER A 3 28.94 16.30 -15.52
C SER A 3 28.00 15.67 -14.49
N ALA A 4 27.42 16.46 -13.57
CA ALA A 4 26.47 15.95 -12.57
C ALA A 4 25.14 15.57 -13.23
N LEU A 5 24.68 16.38 -14.19
CA LEU A 5 23.52 16.09 -15.02
C LEU A 5 23.74 14.82 -15.86
N PHE A 6 24.91 14.65 -16.44
CA PHE A 6 25.25 13.47 -17.24
C PHE A 6 25.27 12.19 -16.40
N VAL A 7 25.85 12.25 -15.19
CA VAL A 7 25.85 11.12 -14.25
C VAL A 7 24.43 10.80 -13.77
N ALA A 8 23.60 11.82 -13.49
CA ALA A 8 22.21 11.61 -13.10
C ALA A 8 21.38 10.93 -14.21
N VAL A 9 21.57 11.35 -15.47
CA VAL A 9 20.91 10.72 -16.63
C VAL A 9 21.33 9.25 -16.77
N LEU A 10 22.63 8.96 -16.65
CA LEU A 10 23.13 7.58 -16.72
C LEU A 10 22.56 6.68 -15.61
N LEU A 11 22.42 7.20 -14.39
CA LEU A 11 21.85 6.44 -13.26
C LEU A 11 20.36 6.12 -13.46
N ILE A 12 19.59 7.04 -14.03
CA ILE A 12 18.16 6.84 -14.29
C ILE A 12 17.94 5.82 -15.42
N THR A 13 18.78 5.83 -16.45
CA THR A 13 18.68 4.90 -17.58
C THR A 13 19.29 3.53 -17.29
N TRP A 14 20.15 3.42 -16.27
CA TRP A 14 20.69 2.14 -15.78
C TRP A 14 19.74 1.42 -14.83
N ALA A 15 18.60 2.02 -14.50
CA ALA A 15 17.53 1.30 -13.83
C ALA A 15 17.08 0.15 -14.75
N ASN A 16 17.62 -1.04 -14.53
CA ASN A 16 17.08 -2.27 -15.09
C ASN A 16 15.58 -2.26 -14.78
N PRO A 17 14.71 -2.74 -15.68
CA PRO A 17 13.38 -3.12 -15.26
C PRO A 17 13.61 -4.10 -14.11
N ALA A 18 13.33 -3.66 -12.89
CA ALA A 18 13.09 -4.60 -11.84
C ALA A 18 11.85 -5.34 -12.32
N GLU A 19 12.06 -6.43 -13.08
CA GLU A 19 11.16 -7.57 -13.08
C GLU A 19 10.74 -7.68 -11.64
N ALA A 20 9.50 -7.28 -11.36
CA ALA A 20 9.05 -7.12 -10.00
C ALA A 20 9.50 -8.38 -9.26
N GLN A 21 10.18 -8.23 -8.11
CA GLN A 21 10.53 -9.33 -7.20
C GLN A 21 9.25 -9.95 -6.62
N CYS A 22 8.34 -10.31 -7.50
CA CYS A 22 6.92 -10.45 -7.32
C CYS A 22 6.37 -11.47 -8.32
N VAL A 23 7.07 -11.88 -9.40
CA VAL A 23 6.67 -13.11 -10.12
C VAL A 23 7.00 -14.33 -9.26
N MET A 24 8.18 -14.38 -8.65
CA MET A 24 8.54 -15.51 -7.78
C MET A 24 7.80 -15.47 -6.44
N CYS A 25 7.67 -14.30 -5.81
CA CYS A 25 6.94 -14.18 -4.54
C CYS A 25 5.42 -14.38 -4.71
N LYS A 26 4.84 -13.98 -5.86
CA LYS A 26 3.43 -14.28 -6.18
C LYS A 26 3.24 -15.75 -6.50
N ALA A 27 4.12 -16.36 -7.30
CA ALA A 27 4.04 -17.79 -7.61
C ALA A 27 4.19 -18.65 -6.35
N VAL A 28 5.16 -18.37 -5.48
CA VAL A 28 5.31 -19.08 -4.19
C VAL A 28 4.10 -18.85 -3.27
N ALA A 29 3.52 -17.65 -3.26
CA ALA A 29 2.31 -17.38 -2.50
C ALA A 29 1.09 -18.13 -3.07
N GLU A 30 0.94 -18.20 -4.39
CA GLU A 30 -0.16 -18.94 -5.05
C GLU A 30 -0.01 -20.46 -4.85
N ASP A 31 1.20 -21.01 -5.03
CA ASP A 31 1.54 -22.42 -4.79
C ASP A 31 1.34 -22.79 -3.31
N SER A 32 1.79 -21.94 -2.39
CA SER A 32 1.50 -22.09 -0.96
C SER A 32 0.02 -21.97 -0.63
N ALA A 33 -0.81 -21.31 -1.45
CA ALA A 33 -2.25 -21.22 -1.19
C ALA A 33 -2.97 -22.53 -1.52
N GLU A 34 -2.56 -23.21 -2.59
CA GLU A 34 -3.13 -24.49 -3.03
C GLU A 34 -2.86 -25.61 -2.01
N ASP A 35 -1.69 -25.61 -1.38
CA ASP A 35 -1.31 -26.53 -0.31
C ASP A 35 -1.80 -26.11 1.10
N GLY A 36 -2.58 -25.02 1.22
CA GLY A 36 -3.11 -24.52 2.49
C GLY A 36 -2.10 -23.80 3.40
N GLY A 37 -0.93 -23.45 2.85
CA GLY A 37 0.12 -22.65 3.48
C GLY A 37 -0.12 -21.14 3.39
N LEU A 38 0.96 -20.35 3.38
CA LEU A 38 0.96 -18.89 3.59
C LEU A 38 0.05 -18.08 2.65
N GLY A 39 -0.24 -18.60 1.45
CA GLY A 39 -1.14 -17.97 0.49
C GLY A 39 -2.63 -18.13 0.80
N ALA A 40 -2.99 -19.14 1.59
CA ALA A 40 -4.35 -19.41 1.99
C ALA A 40 -4.82 -18.31 2.96
N GLY A 41 -5.55 -17.33 2.43
CA GLY A 41 -6.09 -16.21 3.21
C GLY A 41 -5.35 -14.89 3.06
N LEU A 42 -4.31 -14.79 2.21
CA LEU A 42 -3.60 -13.53 1.96
C LEU A 42 -4.54 -12.39 1.54
N ASN A 43 -5.50 -12.67 0.65
CA ASN A 43 -6.50 -11.68 0.23
C ASN A 43 -7.39 -11.20 1.40
N LYS A 44 -7.73 -12.11 2.32
CA LYS A 44 -8.47 -11.75 3.55
C LYS A 44 -7.62 -10.90 4.49
N GLY A 45 -6.32 -11.18 4.60
CA GLY A 45 -5.36 -10.33 5.31
C GLY A 45 -5.24 -8.93 4.72
N ILE A 46 -5.14 -8.81 3.39
CA ILE A 46 -5.11 -7.50 2.69
C ILE A 46 -6.40 -6.72 2.98
N LEU A 47 -7.57 -7.35 2.84
CA LEU A 47 -8.85 -6.70 3.14
C LEU A 47 -8.94 -6.26 4.61
N TYR A 48 -8.45 -7.07 5.55
CA TYR A 48 -8.41 -6.71 6.97
C TYR A 48 -7.52 -5.49 7.23
N LEU A 49 -6.30 -5.47 6.67
CA LEU A 49 -5.38 -4.33 6.82
C LEU A 49 -5.90 -3.06 6.14
N MET A 50 -6.57 -3.18 5.00
CA MET A 50 -7.22 -2.06 4.32
C MET A 50 -8.45 -1.54 5.06
N ALA A 51 -9.19 -2.38 5.79
CA ALA A 51 -10.36 -1.94 6.54
C ALA A 51 -10.00 -0.94 7.66
N VAL A 52 -8.86 -1.15 8.31
CA VAL A 52 -8.39 -0.31 9.44
C VAL A 52 -8.33 1.19 9.10
N PRO A 53 -7.61 1.65 8.05
CA PRO A 53 -7.54 3.07 7.72
C PRO A 53 -8.91 3.68 7.39
N TYR A 54 -9.82 2.93 6.75
CA TYR A 54 -11.16 3.43 6.45
C TYR A 54 -12.00 3.61 7.72
N VAL A 55 -11.93 2.68 8.66
CA VAL A 55 -12.64 2.79 9.95
C VAL A 55 -12.12 3.99 10.74
N LEU A 56 -10.79 4.14 10.84
CA LEU A 56 -10.19 5.27 11.56
C LEU A 56 -10.56 6.63 10.95
N LEU A 57 -10.53 6.75 9.62
CA LEU A 57 -10.97 7.96 8.92
C LEU A 57 -12.46 8.25 9.20
N SER A 58 -13.32 7.24 9.12
CA SER A 58 -14.76 7.43 9.38
C SER A 58 -15.04 7.91 10.80
N ALA A 59 -14.35 7.36 11.80
CA ALA A 59 -14.47 7.76 13.20
C ALA A 59 -13.97 9.19 13.42
N LEU A 60 -12.83 9.55 12.80
CA LEU A 60 -12.28 10.90 12.86
C LEU A 60 -13.27 11.93 12.31
N PHE A 61 -13.80 11.70 11.10
CA PHE A 61 -14.79 12.58 10.49
C PHE A 61 -16.06 12.70 11.31
N PHE A 62 -16.54 11.61 11.91
CA PHE A 62 -17.70 11.63 12.78
C PHE A 62 -17.50 12.52 14.01
N VAL A 63 -16.34 12.43 14.68
CA VAL A 63 -16.00 13.27 15.83
C VAL A 63 -15.92 14.75 15.44
N ILE A 64 -15.27 15.07 14.32
CA ILE A 64 -15.17 16.43 13.79
C ILE A 64 -16.56 17.00 13.49
N TYR A 65 -17.39 16.24 12.77
CA TYR A 65 -18.76 16.66 12.44
C TYR A 65 -19.60 16.94 13.68
N LYS A 66 -19.53 16.06 14.69
CA LYS A 66 -20.25 16.25 15.96
C LYS A 66 -19.81 17.54 16.66
N LYS A 67 -18.51 17.83 16.67
CA LYS A 67 -17.97 19.04 17.30
C LYS A 67 -18.41 20.30 16.54
N TRP A 68 -18.33 20.28 15.21
CA TRP A 68 -18.75 21.40 14.37
C TRP A 68 -20.24 21.72 14.51
N LYS A 69 -21.09 20.69 14.59
CA LYS A 69 -22.53 20.86 14.84
C LYS A 69 -22.82 21.43 16.24
N ALA A 70 -22.05 21.03 17.26
CA ALA A 70 -22.20 21.57 18.61
C ALA A 70 -21.75 23.04 18.69
N ASP A 71 -20.62 23.38 18.06
CA ASP A 71 -20.08 24.74 17.98
C ASP A 71 -21.02 25.67 17.19
N SER A 72 -21.75 25.16 16.18
CA SER A 72 -22.72 25.93 15.37
C SER A 72 -24.09 26.13 16.02
N ALA A 73 -24.33 25.51 17.18
CA ALA A 73 -25.61 25.58 17.90
C ALA A 73 -25.55 26.49 19.16
N SER A 74 -24.40 27.14 19.42
CA SER A 74 -24.26 28.23 20.39
C SER A 74 -24.26 29.58 19.68
#